data_AF-A0A9D1QPN8-F1
#
_entry.id   AF-A0A9D1QPN8-F1
#
_cell.length_a   1.000
_cell.length_b   1.000
_cell.length_c   1.000
_cell.angle_alpha   90.00
_cell.angle_beta   90.00
_cell.angle_gamma   90.00
#
_symmetry.space_group_name_H-M   'P 1'
#
loop_
_entity.id
_entity.type
_entity.pdbx_description
1 polymer ?
#
loop_
_entity_poly.entity_id
_entity_poly.type
_entity_poly.pdbx_seq_one_letter_code
_entity_poly.pdbx_strand_id
1 'polypeptide(L)'
;MFKFYVSLDADGYPTGTPVTEPADGLTEFVAYTTADKEYFTRNYSHYRRDENGNWLAPDNLPSLEISALLRSQQDQGQMIADRDNTIAVLQENLTTAQADATAAKQDASAANAENATLKANDQLHDSAIMELSDLLFSQMAPVTSTTSETVVSENSASDSVAATK
;
A
#
# COMPACT_ATOMS: atom_id res chain seq x y z
N MET A 1 21.35 -21.86 -23.34
CA MET A 1 21.05 -23.25 -23.70
C MET A 1 21.20 -23.38 -25.20
N PHE A 2 21.93 -24.38 -25.66
CA PHE A 2 22.18 -24.64 -27.08
C PHE A 2 21.60 -25.99 -27.44
N LYS A 3 20.84 -26.04 -28.53
CA LYS A 3 20.17 -27.26 -28.99
C LYS A 3 20.81 -27.76 -30.26
N PHE A 4 21.02 -29.06 -30.32
CA PHE A 4 21.54 -29.78 -31.47
C PHE A 4 20.70 -31.02 -31.70
N TYR A 5 20.65 -31.48 -32.95
CA TYR A 5 19.89 -32.65 -33.37
C TYR A 5 20.79 -33.57 -34.18
N VAL A 6 20.77 -34.87 -33.86
CA VAL A 6 21.63 -35.89 -34.49
C VAL A 6 20.85 -37.17 -34.78
N SER A 7 21.20 -37.88 -35.85
CA SER A 7 20.76 -39.25 -36.09
C SER A 7 21.59 -40.20 -35.22
N LEU A 8 20.98 -41.28 -34.73
CA LEU A 8 21.64 -42.29 -33.92
C LEU A 8 21.76 -43.62 -34.67
N ASP A 9 22.81 -44.40 -34.40
CA ASP A 9 22.87 -45.81 -34.77
C ASP A 9 22.13 -46.70 -33.76
N ALA A 10 22.20 -48.03 -33.98
CA ALA A 10 21.57 -49.02 -33.11
C ALA A 10 22.15 -49.06 -31.69
N ASP A 11 23.39 -48.61 -31.50
CA ASP A 11 24.09 -48.58 -30.21
C ASP A 11 23.94 -47.21 -29.50
N GLY A 12 23.21 -46.27 -30.12
CA GLY A 12 22.91 -44.94 -29.58
C GLY A 12 23.99 -43.89 -29.83
N TYR A 13 24.95 -44.13 -30.74
CA TYR A 13 25.96 -43.15 -31.11
C TYR A 13 25.49 -42.24 -32.26
N PRO A 14 25.84 -40.94 -32.23
CA PRO A 14 25.59 -40.03 -33.33
C PRO A 14 26.29 -40.44 -34.63
N THR A 15 25.54 -40.54 -35.72
CA THR A 15 26.03 -40.96 -37.04
C THR A 15 26.14 -39.84 -38.06
N GLY A 16 25.54 -38.68 -37.78
CA GLY A 16 25.54 -37.50 -38.66
C GLY A 16 26.03 -36.25 -37.95
N THR A 17 26.47 -35.26 -38.73
CA THR A 17 26.88 -33.96 -38.17
C THR A 17 25.70 -33.31 -37.42
N PRO A 18 25.91 -32.78 -36.20
CA PRO A 18 24.86 -32.11 -35.47
C PRO A 18 24.29 -30.90 -36.22
N VAL A 19 22.98 -30.82 -36.31
CA VAL A 19 22.25 -29.68 -36.88
C VAL A 19 21.49 -28.92 -35.80
N THR A 20 21.09 -27.68 -36.07
CA THR A 20 20.37 -26.83 -35.09
C THR A 20 18.86 -26.83 -35.27
N GLU A 21 18.37 -27.38 -36.38
CA GLU A 21 16.95 -27.47 -36.69
C GLU A 21 16.42 -28.89 -36.42
N PRO A 22 15.24 -29.05 -35.80
CA PRO A 22 14.64 -30.36 -35.58
C PRO A 22 14.16 -30.98 -36.90
N ALA A 23 14.29 -32.30 -37.03
CA ALA A 23 13.75 -33.07 -38.15
C ALA A 23 13.39 -34.50 -37.72
N ASP A 24 12.56 -35.16 -38.52
CA ASP A 24 12.15 -36.54 -38.27
C ASP A 24 13.35 -37.48 -38.22
N GLY A 25 13.37 -38.35 -37.21
CA GLY A 25 14.46 -39.30 -36.98
C GLY A 25 15.71 -38.72 -36.31
N LEU A 26 15.71 -37.42 -35.95
CA LEU A 26 16.78 -36.82 -35.15
C LEU A 26 16.44 -36.80 -33.67
N THR A 27 17.47 -36.96 -32.85
CA THR A 27 17.41 -36.88 -31.39
C THR A 27 17.99 -35.57 -30.90
N GLU A 28 17.30 -34.92 -29.95
CA GLU A 28 17.77 -33.67 -29.31
C GLU A 28 18.92 -33.91 -28.33
N PHE A 29 19.95 -33.08 -28.45
CA PHE A 29 21.02 -32.88 -27.49
C PHE A 29 20.95 -31.44 -26.97
N VAL A 30 21.08 -31.29 -25.65
CA VAL A 30 21.06 -29.99 -24.97
C VAL A 30 22.40 -29.71 -24.30
N ALA A 31 23.06 -28.65 -24.74
CA ALA A 31 24.22 -28.07 -24.05
C ALA A 31 23.80 -26.88 -23.16
N TYR A 32 24.24 -26.88 -21.91
CA TYR A 32 23.89 -25.84 -20.93
C TYR A 32 24.94 -24.73 -20.86
N THR A 33 26.20 -25.06 -21.17
CA THR A 33 27.31 -24.10 -21.21
C THR A 33 27.90 -23.97 -22.62
N THR A 34 28.65 -22.89 -22.87
CA THR A 34 29.41 -22.74 -24.10
C THR A 34 30.47 -23.83 -24.24
N ALA A 35 31.06 -24.27 -23.11
CA ALA A 35 32.00 -25.38 -23.08
C ALA A 35 31.33 -26.68 -23.54
N ASP A 36 30.17 -27.05 -22.98
CA ASP A 36 29.43 -28.26 -23.40
C ASP A 36 29.12 -28.23 -24.90
N LYS A 37 28.70 -27.07 -25.41
CA LYS A 37 28.47 -26.86 -26.85
C LYS A 37 29.74 -27.14 -27.66
N GLU A 38 30.87 -26.55 -27.29
CA GLU A 38 32.13 -26.71 -28.02
C GLU A 38 32.64 -28.16 -27.95
N TYR A 39 32.53 -28.81 -26.80
CA TYR A 39 32.92 -30.20 -26.64
C TYR A 39 32.03 -31.15 -27.46
N PHE A 40 30.71 -30.96 -27.38
CA PHE A 40 29.76 -31.77 -28.16
C PHE A 40 29.98 -31.58 -29.66
N THR A 41 30.03 -30.35 -30.16
CA THR A 41 30.21 -30.11 -31.60
C THR A 41 31.53 -30.67 -32.15
N ARG A 42 32.60 -30.74 -31.34
CA ARG A 42 33.89 -31.33 -31.73
C ARG A 42 33.94 -32.86 -31.62
N ASN A 43 33.21 -33.44 -30.67
CA ASN A 43 33.34 -34.85 -30.29
C ASN A 43 32.01 -35.61 -30.30
N TYR A 44 31.00 -35.13 -31.04
CA TYR A 44 29.63 -35.65 -31.01
C TYR A 44 29.56 -37.17 -31.23
N SER A 45 30.42 -37.71 -32.09
CA SER A 45 30.52 -39.16 -32.37
C SER A 45 30.94 -40.02 -31.17
N HIS A 46 31.43 -39.41 -30.09
CA HIS A 46 31.84 -40.10 -28.87
C HIS A 46 30.79 -40.04 -27.77
N TYR A 47 29.77 -39.20 -27.90
CA TYR A 47 28.63 -39.20 -26.98
C TYR A 47 27.73 -40.37 -27.34
N ARG A 48 27.11 -40.98 -26.33
CA ARG A 48 26.16 -42.07 -26.53
C ARG A 48 24.86 -41.76 -25.82
N ARG A 49 23.73 -41.98 -26.47
CA ARG A 49 22.43 -41.97 -25.78
C ARG A 49 22.14 -43.35 -25.22
N ASP A 50 21.90 -43.44 -23.92
CA ASP A 50 21.52 -44.69 -23.28
C ASP A 50 20.04 -45.05 -23.50
N GLU A 51 19.64 -46.24 -23.06
CA GLU A 51 18.27 -46.75 -23.18
C GLU A 51 17.24 -45.92 -22.39
N ASN A 52 17.69 -45.20 -21.36
CA ASN A 52 16.86 -44.30 -20.56
C ASN A 52 16.71 -42.92 -21.21
N GLY A 53 17.38 -42.70 -22.34
CA GLY A 53 17.36 -41.46 -23.09
C GLY A 53 18.37 -40.41 -22.63
N ASN A 54 19.26 -40.74 -21.69
CA ASN A 54 20.30 -39.86 -21.18
C ASN A 54 21.52 -39.84 -22.10
N TRP A 55 22.17 -38.69 -22.16
CA TRP A 55 23.42 -38.52 -22.91
C TRP A 55 24.62 -38.82 -22.02
N LEU A 56 25.31 -39.91 -22.34
CA LEU A 56 26.56 -40.31 -21.70
C LEU A 56 27.72 -39.62 -22.41
N ALA A 57 28.52 -38.90 -21.63
CA ALA A 57 29.80 -38.37 -22.07
C ALA A 57 30.87 -39.47 -21.94
N PRO A 58 31.83 -39.57 -22.87
CA PRO A 58 32.98 -40.47 -22.76
C PRO A 58 33.89 -40.07 -21.58
N ASP A 59 34.69 -41.03 -21.10
CA ASP A 59 35.66 -40.80 -20.02
C ASP A 59 36.56 -39.60 -20.33
N ASN A 60 36.63 -38.64 -19.39
CA ASN A 60 37.32 -37.35 -19.46
C ASN A 60 36.59 -36.18 -20.16
N LEU A 61 35.31 -36.32 -20.53
CA LEU A 61 34.49 -35.15 -20.91
C LEU A 61 33.59 -34.69 -19.75
N PRO A 62 33.26 -33.38 -19.66
CA PRO A 62 32.35 -32.87 -18.64
C PRO A 62 31.00 -33.59 -18.71
N SER A 63 30.53 -34.11 -17.57
CA SER A 63 29.19 -34.69 -17.49
C SER A 63 28.14 -33.60 -17.69
N LEU A 64 27.24 -33.83 -18.64
CA LEU A 64 26.17 -32.90 -18.99
C LEU A 64 25.15 -32.75 -17.86
N GLU A 65 24.96 -33.80 -17.06
CA GLU A 65 24.12 -33.75 -15.86
C GLU A 65 24.72 -32.81 -14.81
N ILE A 66 26.05 -32.83 -14.64
CA ILE A 66 26.76 -31.92 -13.74
C ILE A 66 26.66 -30.48 -14.25
N SER A 67 26.86 -30.26 -15.55
CA SER A 67 26.70 -28.93 -16.15
C SER A 67 25.26 -28.39 -16.02
N ALA A 68 24.25 -29.25 -16.21
CA ALA A 68 22.84 -28.91 -16.03
C ALA A 68 22.54 -28.55 -14.57
N LEU A 69 23.02 -29.35 -13.62
CA LEU A 69 22.85 -29.11 -12.19
C LEU A 69 23.53 -27.80 -11.76
N LEU A 70 24.77 -27.55 -12.21
CA LEU A 70 25.49 -26.32 -11.87
C LEU A 70 24.76 -25.09 -12.39
N ARG A 71 24.24 -25.14 -13.63
CA ARG A 71 23.43 -24.05 -14.18
C ARG A 71 22.14 -23.86 -13.38
N SER A 72 21.44 -24.94 -13.04
CA SER A 72 20.25 -24.87 -12.18
C SER A 72 20.56 -24.23 -10.83
N GLN A 73 21.72 -24.54 -10.23
CA GLN A 73 22.14 -23.92 -8.96
C GLN A 73 22.45 -22.43 -9.13
N GLN A 74 23.08 -22.03 -10.23
CA GLN A 74 23.33 -20.62 -10.53
C GLN A 74 22.04 -19.84 -10.76
N ASP A 75 21.11 -20.38 -11.54
CA ASP A 75 19.81 -19.77 -11.81
C ASP A 75 19.01 -19.64 -10.50
N GLN A 76 19.02 -20.67 -9.64
CA GLN A 76 18.43 -20.62 -8.30
C GLN A 76 19.10 -19.56 -7.41
N GLY A 77 20.43 -19.46 -7.45
CA GLY A 77 21.19 -18.44 -6.72
C GLY A 77 20.81 -17.02 -7.12
N GLN A 78 20.64 -16.77 -8.43
CA GLN A 78 20.19 -15.48 -8.93
C GLN A 78 18.75 -15.18 -8.50
N MET A 79 17.85 -16.17 -8.59
CA MET A 79 16.47 -16.01 -8.10
C MET A 79 16.41 -15.68 -6.61
N ILE A 80 17.29 -16.26 -5.80
CA ILE A 80 17.39 -15.95 -4.37
C ILE A 80 17.85 -14.50 -4.19
N ALA A 81 18.90 -14.06 -4.88
CA ALA A 81 19.38 -12.69 -4.80
C ALA A 81 18.32 -11.64 -5.20
N ASP A 82 17.56 -11.91 -6.27
CA ASP A 82 16.48 -11.03 -6.71
C ASP A 82 15.33 -10.97 -5.69
N ARG A 83 15.01 -12.11 -5.06
CA ARG A 83 14.02 -12.18 -3.98
C ARG A 83 14.48 -11.42 -2.75
N ASP A 84 15.74 -11.54 -2.35
CA ASP A 84 16.30 -10.83 -1.20
C ASP A 84 16.28 -9.31 -1.41
N ASN A 85 16.62 -8.85 -2.62
CA ASN A 85 16.49 -7.44 -3.01
C ASN A 85 15.04 -6.96 -2.92
N THR A 86 14.09 -7.77 -3.41
CA THR A 86 12.66 -7.44 -3.34
C THR A 86 12.18 -7.34 -1.90
N ILE A 87 12.60 -8.26 -1.03
CA ILE A 87 12.28 -8.25 0.40
C ILE A 87 12.82 -6.98 1.06
N ALA A 88 14.07 -6.61 0.78
CA ALA A 88 14.68 -5.40 1.34
C ALA A 88 13.88 -4.14 0.97
N VAL A 89 13.51 -3.99 -0.31
CA VAL A 89 12.69 -2.87 -0.79
C VAL A 89 11.30 -2.86 -0.13
N LEU A 90 10.65 -4.01 0.01
CA LEU A 90 9.35 -4.11 0.67
C LEU A 90 9.42 -3.75 2.16
N GLN A 91 10.52 -4.11 2.84
CA GLN A 91 10.75 -3.74 4.23
C GLN A 91 10.92 -2.23 4.38
N GLU A 92 11.71 -1.59 3.51
CA GLU A 92 11.88 -0.13 3.50
C GLU A 92 10.56 0.60 3.25
N ASN A 93 9.78 0.14 2.26
CA ASN A 93 8.46 0.70 1.97
C ASN A 93 7.49 0.54 3.15
N LEU A 94 7.53 -0.61 3.84
CA LEU A 94 6.70 -0.84 5.02
C LEU A 94 7.08 0.11 6.15
N THR A 95 8.37 0.31 6.42
CA THR A 95 8.84 1.26 7.43
C THR A 95 8.41 2.69 7.10
N THR A 96 8.53 3.10 5.83
CA THR A 96 8.10 4.42 5.38
C THR A 96 6.58 4.60 5.55
N ALA A 97 5.78 3.64 5.10
CA ALA A 97 4.33 3.69 5.25
C ALA A 97 3.87 3.72 6.71
N GLN A 98 4.59 3.04 7.62
CA GLN A 98 4.32 3.10 9.05
C GLN A 98 4.63 4.47 9.66
N ALA A 99 5.72 5.12 9.23
CA ALA A 99 6.05 6.47 9.64
C ALA A 99 4.99 7.47 9.16
N ASP A 100 4.60 7.39 7.88
CA ASP A 100 3.57 8.25 7.29
C ASP A 100 2.21 8.07 7.97
N ALA A 101 1.82 6.82 8.27
CA ALA A 101 0.57 6.55 8.99
C ALA A 101 0.59 7.12 10.42
N THR A 102 1.74 7.11 11.08
CA THR A 102 1.91 7.70 12.42
C THR A 102 1.80 9.22 12.36
N ALA A 103 2.47 9.85 11.39
CA ALA A 103 2.39 11.30 11.16
C ALA A 103 0.95 11.74 10.84
N ALA A 104 0.28 11.06 9.90
CA ALA A 104 -1.10 11.35 9.54
C ALA A 104 -2.07 11.23 10.73
N LYS A 105 -1.85 10.25 11.62
CA LYS A 105 -2.64 10.09 12.85
C LYS A 105 -2.40 11.24 13.83
N GLN A 106 -1.16 11.70 13.96
CA GLN A 106 -0.82 12.85 14.80
C GLN A 106 -1.44 14.14 14.25
N ASP A 107 -1.33 14.37 12.95
CA ASP A 107 -1.92 15.54 12.28
C ASP A 107 -3.45 15.56 12.41
N ALA A 108 -4.10 14.40 12.22
CA ALA A 108 -5.54 14.28 12.43
C ALA A 108 -5.94 14.57 13.88
N SER A 109 -5.16 14.12 14.87
CA SER A 109 -5.41 14.43 16.28
C SER A 109 -5.23 15.92 16.58
N ALA A 110 -4.23 16.57 15.99
CA ALA A 110 -3.98 18.00 16.16
C ALA A 110 -5.12 18.83 15.55
N ALA A 111 -5.52 18.51 14.31
CA ALA A 111 -6.64 19.18 13.63
C ALA A 111 -7.97 18.99 14.37
N ASN A 112 -8.20 17.82 14.98
CA ASN A 112 -9.38 17.58 15.81
C ASN A 112 -9.37 18.43 17.09
N ALA A 113 -8.21 18.59 17.73
CA ALA A 113 -8.07 19.44 18.91
C ALA A 113 -8.31 20.92 18.57
N GLU A 114 -7.71 21.41 17.47
CA GLU A 114 -7.90 22.78 17.00
C GLU A 114 -9.37 23.07 16.65
N ASN A 115 -10.03 22.16 15.93
CA ASN A 115 -11.46 22.27 15.63
C ASN A 115 -12.33 22.32 16.90
N ALA A 116 -11.98 21.56 17.94
CA ALA A 116 -12.70 21.62 19.21
C ALA A 116 -12.54 22.99 19.88
N THR A 117 -11.33 23.57 19.84
CA THR A 117 -11.07 24.92 20.35
C THR A 117 -11.83 25.99 19.58
N LEU A 118 -11.86 25.92 18.24
CA LEU A 118 -12.60 26.86 17.40
C LEU A 118 -14.10 26.82 17.72
N LYS A 119 -14.70 25.62 17.82
CA LYS A 119 -16.11 25.47 18.20
C LYS A 119 -16.43 26.04 19.58
N ALA A 120 -15.53 25.86 20.55
CA ALA A 120 -15.70 26.44 21.88
C ALA A 120 -15.62 27.97 21.86
N ASN A 121 -14.75 28.53 21.01
CA ASN A 121 -14.65 29.98 20.83
C ASN A 121 -15.93 30.55 20.18
N ASP A 122 -16.42 29.92 19.11
CA ASP A 122 -17.67 30.34 18.45
C ASP A 122 -18.85 30.34 19.43
N GLN A 123 -18.98 29.30 20.26
CA GLN A 123 -20.02 29.23 21.31
C GLN A 123 -19.91 30.36 22.34
N LEU A 124 -18.68 30.74 22.71
CA LEU A 124 -18.44 31.81 23.67
C LEU A 124 -18.75 33.17 23.06
N HIS A 125 -18.40 33.37 21.79
CA HIS A 125 -18.73 34.58 21.02
C HIS A 125 -20.25 34.73 20.86
N ASP A 126 -20.96 33.67 20.49
CA ASP A 126 -22.43 33.66 20.38
C ASP A 126 -23.11 33.97 21.72
N SER A 127 -22.58 33.43 22.82
CA SER A 127 -23.09 33.70 24.18
C SER A 127 -22.86 35.17 24.58
N ALA A 128 -21.67 35.72 24.29
CA ALA A 128 -21.34 37.11 24.59
C ALA A 128 -22.21 38.10 23.79
N ILE A 129 -22.50 37.80 22.52
CA ILE A 129 -23.41 38.61 21.70
C ILE A 129 -24.82 38.61 22.30
N MET A 130 -25.31 37.47 22.76
CA MET A 130 -26.63 37.34 23.37
C MET A 130 -26.73 38.18 24.65
N GLU A 131 -25.74 38.08 25.53
CA GLU A 131 -25.70 38.85 26.79
C GLU A 131 -25.57 40.36 26.54
N LEU A 132 -24.74 40.77 25.59
CA LEU A 132 -24.64 42.19 25.18
C LEU A 132 -25.96 42.71 24.59
N SER A 133 -26.66 41.88 23.82
CA SER A 133 -27.98 42.23 23.27
C SER A 133 -28.99 42.43 24.40
N ASP A 134 -29.06 41.51 25.37
CA ASP A 134 -29.95 41.61 26.52
C ASP A 134 -29.66 42.86 27.37
N LEU A 135 -28.38 43.18 27.61
CA LEU A 135 -27.97 44.42 28.31
C LEU A 135 -28.41 45.68 27.57
N LEU A 136 -28.28 45.70 26.25
CA LEU A 136 -28.67 46.85 25.43
C LEU A 136 -30.20 47.03 25.44
N PHE A 137 -30.96 45.95 25.30
CA PHE A 137 -32.43 45.99 25.39
C PHE A 137 -32.92 46.37 26.79
N SER A 138 -32.24 45.93 27.84
CA SER A 138 -32.53 46.32 29.23
C SER A 138 -32.32 47.82 29.47
N GLN A 139 -31.25 48.40 28.92
CA GLN A 139 -31.02 49.86 29.00
C GLN A 139 -32.00 50.69 28.17
N MET A 140 -32.60 50.09 27.13
CA MET A 140 -33.61 50.74 26.29
C MET A 140 -35.04 50.60 26.84
N ALA A 141 -35.25 49.88 27.94
CA ALA A 141 -36.55 49.84 28.60
C ALA A 141 -36.93 51.25 29.07
N PRO A 142 -38.16 51.73 28.79
CA PRO A 142 -38.55 53.11 29.10
C PRO A 142 -38.50 53.34 30.60
N VAL A 143 -37.73 54.34 31.03
CA VAL A 143 -37.83 54.91 32.37
C VAL A 143 -39.24 55.47 32.48
N THR A 144 -40.15 54.73 33.10
CA THR A 144 -41.44 55.27 33.51
C THR A 144 -41.15 56.28 34.61
N SER A 145 -40.95 57.55 34.23
CA SER A 145 -40.96 58.67 35.15
C SER A 145 -42.35 58.73 35.78
N THR A 146 -42.52 58.15 36.96
CA THR A 146 -43.67 58.38 37.81
C THR A 146 -43.58 59.82 38.32
N THR A 147 -44.20 60.73 37.59
CA THR A 147 -44.51 62.07 38.09
C THR A 147 -45.46 61.90 39.27
N SER A 148 -44.93 62.13 40.48
CA SER A 148 -45.73 62.33 41.68
C SER A 148 -46.62 63.55 41.49
N GLU A 149 -47.93 63.35 41.35
CA GLU A 149 -48.92 64.38 41.70
C GLU A 149 -49.60 63.97 43.00
N THR A 150 -49.08 64.53 44.08
CA THR A 150 -49.76 64.66 45.35
C THR A 150 -50.83 65.75 45.21
N VAL A 151 -52.11 65.41 45.30
CA VAL A 151 -53.17 66.39 45.56
C VAL A 151 -53.81 66.05 46.90
N VAL A 152 -53.64 66.99 47.83
CA VAL A 152 -54.23 67.04 49.17
C VAL A 152 -55.48 67.94 49.09
N SER A 153 -56.60 67.52 49.67
CA SER A 153 -57.63 68.38 50.32
C SER A 153 -58.74 67.47 50.84
N GLU A 154 -58.80 67.19 52.14
CA GLU A 154 -59.47 67.96 53.21
C GLU A 154 -60.99 67.69 53.36
N ASN A 155 -61.24 66.89 54.41
CA ASN A 155 -62.39 66.72 55.28
C ASN A 155 -63.37 67.92 55.43
N SER A 156 -64.69 67.65 55.41
CA SER A 156 -65.67 68.11 56.43
C SER A 156 -67.07 67.52 56.24
N ALA A 157 -67.71 67.20 57.36
CA ALA A 157 -68.99 66.53 57.53
C ALA A 157 -70.22 67.45 57.45
N SER A 158 -71.39 66.89 57.10
CA SER A 158 -72.62 66.87 57.93
C SER A 158 -73.91 66.65 57.11
N ASP A 159 -74.62 65.59 57.48
CA ASP A 159 -76.07 65.49 57.81
C ASP A 159 -77.18 65.97 56.84
N SER A 160 -78.12 65.07 56.53
CA SER A 160 -79.57 65.29 56.78
C SER A 160 -80.44 64.08 56.40
N VAL A 161 -81.33 63.73 57.33
CA VAL A 161 -82.47 62.81 57.18
C VAL A 161 -83.75 63.63 56.98
N ALA A 162 -84.58 63.28 55.98
CA ALA A 162 -86.05 63.46 55.93
C ALA A 162 -86.60 62.79 54.64
N ALA A 163 -87.30 61.65 54.69
CA ALA A 163 -88.73 61.44 54.99
C ALA A 163 -89.71 62.06 53.97
N THR A 164 -90.43 61.23 53.20
CA THR A 164 -91.82 61.54 52.80
C THR A 164 -92.62 60.29 52.40
N LYS A 165 -93.73 60.10 53.14
CA LYS A 165 -95.04 59.47 52.86
C LYS A 165 -95.15 58.13 52.12
#